data_AF-A0A3D8I1Z2-F1
#
_entry.id   AF-A0A3D8I1Z2-F1
#
_cell.length_a   1.000
_cell.length_b   1.000
_cell.length_c   1.000
_cell.angle_alpha   90.00
_cell.angle_beta   90.00
_cell.angle_gamma   90.00
#
_symmetry.space_group_name_H-M   'P 1'
#
loop_
_entity.id
_entity.type
_entity.pdbx_description
1 polymer ?
#
loop_
_entity_poly.entity_id
_entity_poly.type
_entity_poly.pdbx_seq_one_letter_code
_entity_poly.pdbx_strand_id
1 'polypeptide(L)'
;LGVKDVRVGAEYLTNVALSKDTIVGGSHTLNIGIDNKLRVAKNSSEYVGGDKETSIQGNTIESIGGDGMHRIDGHLNIQSKEEVNILSQSQMNFNAAENMLLTSNQSLSMNVQEYLITQARNAIIEILESLDINSETLHIDSKDNITLKVGDKEIAIKDDTITLKNNDNTISIESDSIIMKGKKISIKKG
;
A
#
# COMPACT_ATOMS: atom_id res chain seq x y z
N LEU A 1 -44.44 35.61 11.99
CA LEU A 1 -42.97 35.55 12.10
C LEU A 1 -42.41 36.82 11.49
N GLY A 2 -41.55 37.55 12.23
CA GLY A 2 -40.92 38.78 11.75
C GLY A 2 -39.42 38.59 11.63
N VAL A 3 -38.80 39.23 10.64
CA VAL A 3 -37.34 39.27 10.50
C VAL A 3 -36.77 40.27 11.49
N LYS A 4 -35.73 39.88 12.23
CA LYS A 4 -34.93 40.79 13.06
C LYS A 4 -33.57 40.98 12.39
N ASP A 5 -33.29 42.19 11.91
CA ASP A 5 -31.97 42.61 11.43
C ASP A 5 -31.23 43.37 12.54
N VAL A 6 -29.95 43.06 12.74
CA VAL A 6 -29.10 43.72 13.74
C VAL A 6 -27.79 44.10 13.07
N ARG A 7 -27.48 45.40 13.07
CA ARG A 7 -26.24 45.95 12.52
C ARG A 7 -25.43 46.59 13.64
N VAL A 8 -24.16 46.24 13.74
CA VAL A 8 -23.24 46.76 14.75
C VAL A 8 -22.06 47.39 14.01
N GLY A 9 -21.76 48.66 14.29
CA GLY A 9 -20.68 49.42 13.63
C GLY A 9 -19.29 49.24 14.26
N ALA A 10 -19.18 48.44 15.32
CA ALA A 10 -17.97 48.17 16.08
C ALA A 10 -18.01 46.72 16.61
N GLU A 11 -17.25 46.41 17.66
CA GLU A 11 -17.21 45.10 18.30
C GLU A 11 -18.58 44.69 18.91
N TYR A 12 -18.91 43.39 18.85
CA TYR A 12 -20.10 42.80 19.46
C TYR A 12 -19.72 41.62 20.37
N LEU A 13 -19.81 41.81 21.68
CA LEU A 13 -19.51 40.79 22.68
C LEU A 13 -20.79 40.12 23.21
N THR A 14 -20.79 38.79 23.27
CA THR A 14 -21.87 38.01 23.91
C THR A 14 -21.28 37.15 25.02
N ASN A 15 -21.64 37.43 26.28
CA ASN A 15 -21.26 36.63 27.44
C ASN A 15 -22.46 35.81 27.91
N VAL A 16 -22.26 34.51 28.14
CA VAL A 16 -23.28 33.61 28.66
C VAL A 16 -22.68 32.82 29.81
N ALA A 17 -23.26 32.94 31.00
CA ALA A 17 -22.68 32.39 32.22
C ALA A 17 -22.86 30.88 32.38
N LEU A 18 -23.93 30.30 31.80
CA LEU A 18 -24.33 28.90 32.02
C LEU A 18 -24.43 28.11 30.71
N SER A 19 -25.42 28.40 29.88
CA SER A 19 -25.66 27.68 28.62
C SER A 19 -26.22 28.57 27.51
N LYS A 20 -25.88 28.25 26.27
CA LYS A 20 -26.41 28.90 25.08
C LYS A 20 -26.86 27.84 24.08
N ASP A 21 -28.16 27.73 23.88
CA ASP A 21 -28.76 26.87 22.86
C ASP A 21 -29.21 27.72 21.66
N THR A 22 -29.00 27.20 20.45
CA THR A 22 -29.44 27.86 19.21
C THR A 22 -30.20 26.85 18.37
N ILE A 23 -31.49 27.11 18.15
CA ILE A 23 -32.36 26.29 17.30
C ILE A 23 -32.69 27.09 16.06
N VAL A 24 -32.42 26.50 14.90
CA VAL A 24 -32.68 27.10 13.59
C VAL A 24 -33.61 26.17 12.83
N GLY A 25 -34.82 26.62 12.51
CA GLY A 25 -35.80 25.82 11.75
C GLY A 25 -35.57 25.80 10.23
N GLY A 26 -34.65 26.63 9.74
CA GLY A 26 -34.24 26.71 8.34
C GLY A 26 -32.73 26.50 8.19
N SER A 27 -32.06 27.33 7.40
CA SER A 27 -30.61 27.28 7.21
C SER A 27 -29.83 28.09 8.25
N HIS A 28 -28.62 27.62 8.56
CA HIS A 28 -27.63 28.38 9.34
C HIS A 28 -26.41 28.66 8.46
N THR A 29 -26.04 29.94 8.31
CA THR A 29 -24.87 30.36 7.55
C THR A 29 -24.07 31.35 8.38
N LEU A 30 -22.76 31.13 8.46
CA LEU A 30 -21.81 31.98 9.18
C LEU A 30 -20.75 32.47 8.20
N ASN A 31 -20.74 33.78 7.92
CA ASN A 31 -19.73 34.42 7.08
C ASN A 31 -18.79 35.24 7.96
N ILE A 32 -17.49 34.99 7.86
CA ILE A 32 -16.45 35.65 8.66
C ILE A 32 -15.40 36.21 7.71
N GLY A 33 -15.07 37.50 7.85
CA GLY A 33 -14.20 38.19 6.91
C GLY A 33 -12.70 38.09 7.20
N ILE A 34 -12.31 37.76 8.44
CA ILE A 34 -10.91 37.72 8.88
C ILE A 34 -10.60 36.33 9.45
N ASP A 35 -10.88 36.10 10.73
CA ASP A 35 -10.50 34.86 11.43
C ASP A 35 -11.67 34.26 12.20
N ASN A 36 -11.75 32.92 12.19
CA ASN A 36 -12.63 32.16 13.07
C ASN A 36 -11.81 31.28 14.01
N LYS A 37 -11.93 31.50 15.33
CA LYS A 37 -11.26 30.69 16.35
C LYS A 37 -12.28 30.09 17.32
N LEU A 38 -12.40 28.77 17.29
CA LEU A 38 -13.21 28.00 18.23
C LEU A 38 -12.30 27.37 19.30
N ARG A 39 -12.63 27.58 20.58
CA ARG A 39 -11.96 26.89 21.70
C ARG A 39 -13.01 26.16 22.52
N VAL A 40 -12.85 24.85 22.64
CA VAL A 40 -13.69 23.98 23.47
C VAL A 40 -12.81 23.34 24.53
N ALA A 41 -13.18 23.49 25.81
CA ALA A 41 -12.32 23.06 26.91
C ALA A 41 -12.40 21.56 27.22
N LYS A 42 -13.49 20.89 26.81
CA LYS A 42 -13.73 19.46 27.06
C LYS A 42 -14.03 18.72 25.77
N ASN A 43 -15.31 18.64 25.40
CA ASN A 43 -15.77 17.77 24.32
C ASN A 43 -16.49 18.59 23.25
N SER A 44 -16.25 18.22 21.99
CA SER A 44 -17.01 18.68 20.83
C SER A 44 -17.57 17.45 20.11
N SER A 45 -18.81 17.55 19.62
CA SER A 45 -19.44 16.51 18.81
C SER A 45 -20.27 17.16 17.73
N GLU A 46 -20.21 16.61 16.52
CA GLU A 46 -20.98 17.06 15.37
C GLU A 46 -21.74 15.87 14.79
N TYR A 47 -23.02 16.07 14.50
CA TYR A 47 -23.86 15.09 13.82
C TYR A 47 -24.44 15.75 12.58
N VAL A 48 -24.07 15.22 11.40
CA VAL A 48 -24.57 15.67 10.11
C VAL A 48 -25.43 14.54 9.55
N GLY A 49 -26.73 14.77 9.41
CA GLY A 49 -27.66 13.76 8.88
C GLY A 49 -27.61 13.60 7.37
N GLY A 50 -26.99 14.54 6.67
CA GLY A 50 -26.72 14.50 5.22
C GLY A 50 -25.23 14.61 4.93
N ASP A 51 -24.88 15.19 3.79
CA ASP A 51 -23.49 15.30 3.36
C ASP A 51 -22.73 16.42 4.09
N LYS A 52 -21.43 16.21 4.29
CA LYS A 52 -20.49 17.21 4.79
C LYS A 52 -19.39 17.43 3.75
N GLU A 53 -19.29 18.65 3.24
CA GLU A 53 -18.21 19.09 2.37
C GLU A 53 -17.32 20.10 3.10
N THR A 54 -16.01 19.91 3.01
CA THR A 54 -15.01 20.83 3.56
C THR A 54 -14.04 21.22 2.44
N SER A 55 -13.93 22.52 2.15
CA SER A 55 -12.99 23.06 1.18
C SER A 55 -12.07 24.07 1.84
N ILE A 56 -10.76 23.85 1.71
CA ILE A 56 -9.72 24.67 2.34
C ILE A 56 -8.73 25.04 1.24
N GLN A 57 -8.62 26.34 0.94
CA GLN A 57 -7.71 26.84 -0.09
C GLN A 57 -6.26 26.95 0.40
N GLY A 58 -6.08 27.07 1.72
CA GLY A 58 -4.78 27.06 2.38
C GLY A 58 -4.39 25.69 2.91
N ASN A 59 -3.60 25.68 3.97
CA ASN A 59 -3.12 24.44 4.59
C ASN A 59 -4.08 23.92 5.66
N THR A 60 -4.10 22.60 5.84
CA THR A 60 -4.73 21.93 6.98
C THR A 60 -3.65 21.29 7.83
N ILE A 61 -3.69 21.53 9.15
CA ILE A 61 -2.82 20.87 10.12
C ILE A 61 -3.73 20.31 11.22
N GLU A 62 -3.68 18.99 11.41
CA GLU A 62 -4.41 18.28 12.45
C GLU A 62 -3.41 17.64 13.41
N SER A 63 -3.64 17.82 14.71
CA SER A 63 -2.82 17.24 15.76
C SER A 63 -3.72 16.64 16.83
N ILE A 64 -3.56 15.33 17.04
CA ILE A 64 -4.33 14.55 18.01
C ILE A 64 -3.32 14.10 19.07
N GLY A 65 -3.50 14.57 20.30
CA GLY A 65 -2.60 14.23 21.42
C GLY A 65 -2.86 12.84 22.02
N GLY A 66 -3.98 12.21 21.67
CA GLY A 66 -4.34 10.84 22.03
C GLY A 66 -4.59 10.00 20.77
N ASP A 67 -5.60 9.13 20.82
CA ASP A 67 -5.90 8.22 19.71
C ASP A 67 -6.80 8.86 18.64
N GLY A 68 -6.47 8.65 17.37
CA GLY A 68 -7.31 8.98 16.22
C GLY A 68 -7.94 7.73 15.62
N MET A 69 -9.25 7.75 15.41
CA MET A 69 -9.97 6.68 14.73
C MET A 69 -10.83 7.26 13.61
N HIS A 70 -10.59 6.80 12.39
CA HIS A 70 -11.42 7.12 11.22
C HIS A 70 -12.10 5.84 10.75
N ARG A 71 -13.42 5.79 10.90
CA ARG A 71 -14.24 4.68 10.40
C ARG A 71 -15.03 5.13 9.19
N ILE A 72 -14.87 4.41 8.08
CA ILE A 72 -15.58 4.66 6.83
C ILE A 72 -16.28 3.34 6.46
N ASP A 73 -17.60 3.34 6.45
CA ASP A 73 -18.39 2.17 6.05
C ASP A 73 -18.50 2.04 4.50
N GLY A 74 -18.23 3.13 3.78
CA GLY A 74 -18.13 3.16 2.32
C GLY A 74 -16.69 3.15 1.81
N HIS A 75 -16.41 3.88 0.73
CA HIS A 75 -15.09 3.98 0.13
C HIS A 75 -14.27 5.15 0.70
N LEU A 76 -12.96 4.93 0.88
CA LEU A 76 -11.98 5.97 1.17
C LEU A 76 -11.09 6.17 -0.05
N ASN A 77 -11.10 7.38 -0.62
CA ASN A 77 -10.21 7.78 -1.72
C ASN A 77 -9.25 8.86 -1.22
N ILE A 78 -7.95 8.63 -1.37
CA ILE A 78 -6.89 9.58 -1.01
C ILE A 78 -6.12 9.91 -2.29
N GLN A 79 -6.03 11.19 -2.63
CA GLN A 79 -5.36 11.67 -3.84
C GLN A 79 -4.49 12.88 -3.49
N SER A 80 -3.25 12.87 -3.95
CA SER A 80 -2.32 14.00 -3.90
C SER A 80 -1.78 14.23 -5.30
N LYS A 81 -1.57 15.50 -5.66
CA LYS A 81 -0.87 15.85 -6.91
C LYS A 81 0.65 15.71 -6.78
N GLU A 82 1.12 15.69 -5.54
CA GLU A 82 2.52 15.61 -5.18
C GLU A 82 2.71 14.37 -4.28
N GLU A 83 3.50 14.48 -3.22
CA GLU A 83 3.85 13.40 -2.32
C GLU A 83 2.72 13.02 -1.35
N VAL A 84 2.73 11.76 -0.90
CA VAL A 84 1.99 11.25 0.25
C VAL A 84 2.97 10.50 1.15
N ASN A 85 3.14 10.97 2.39
CA ASN A 85 4.00 10.35 3.38
C ASN A 85 3.18 9.70 4.50
N ILE A 86 3.50 8.44 4.82
CA ILE A 86 2.90 7.69 5.93
C ILE A 86 4.03 7.11 6.76
N LEU A 87 4.09 7.49 8.04
CA LEU A 87 5.16 7.10 8.95
C LEU A 87 4.56 6.59 10.27
N SER A 88 5.07 5.46 10.74
CA SER A 88 4.85 4.95 12.09
C SER A 88 6.20 4.61 12.71
N GLN A 89 6.37 4.92 14.00
CA GLN A 89 7.60 4.60 14.74
C GLN A 89 7.62 3.16 15.28
N SER A 90 6.51 2.43 15.20
CA SER A 90 6.40 1.07 15.72
C SER A 90 5.96 0.09 14.64
N GLN A 91 4.67 0.06 14.30
CA GLN A 91 4.11 -0.90 13.36
C GLN A 91 3.12 -0.21 12.43
N MET A 92 3.04 -0.72 11.19
CA MET A 92 1.98 -0.43 10.24
C MET A 92 1.35 -1.75 9.82
N ASN A 93 0.02 -1.80 9.74
CA ASN A 93 -0.74 -2.98 9.33
C ASN A 93 -1.60 -2.63 8.13
N PHE A 94 -1.51 -3.45 7.08
CA PHE A 94 -2.33 -3.34 5.89
C PHE A 94 -3.05 -4.67 5.68
N ASN A 95 -4.38 -4.66 5.80
CA ASN A 95 -5.20 -5.86 5.70
C ASN A 95 -6.34 -5.58 4.73
N ALA A 96 -6.52 -6.46 3.75
CA ALA A 96 -7.67 -6.47 2.87
C ALA A 96 -8.28 -7.87 2.87
N ALA A 97 -9.62 -7.96 2.88
CA ALA A 97 -10.32 -9.25 2.81
C ALA A 97 -10.25 -9.86 1.39
N GLU A 98 -10.11 -9.01 0.38
CA GLU A 98 -10.02 -9.41 -1.02
C GLU A 98 -8.60 -9.13 -1.54
N ASN A 99 -8.40 -8.00 -2.21
CA ASN A 99 -7.18 -7.72 -2.96
C ASN A 99 -6.40 -6.55 -2.38
N MET A 100 -5.07 -6.60 -2.53
CA MET A 100 -4.18 -5.46 -2.36
C MET A 100 -3.41 -5.25 -3.68
N LEU A 101 -3.47 -4.05 -4.25
CA LEU A 101 -2.76 -3.67 -5.47
C LEU A 101 -1.77 -2.55 -5.17
N LEU A 102 -0.52 -2.73 -5.56
CA LEU A 102 0.55 -1.74 -5.46
C LEU A 102 1.14 -1.51 -6.85
N THR A 103 1.03 -0.29 -7.38
CA THR A 103 1.47 0.06 -8.72
C THR A 103 2.29 1.34 -8.70
N SER A 104 3.38 1.37 -9.47
CA SER A 104 4.18 2.57 -9.70
C SER A 104 4.60 2.61 -11.17
N ASN A 105 4.64 3.81 -11.74
CA ASN A 105 5.03 4.01 -13.15
C ASN A 105 6.55 4.03 -13.35
N GLN A 106 7.33 4.25 -12.29
CA GLN A 106 8.79 4.36 -12.38
C GLN A 106 9.48 3.27 -11.58
N SER A 107 9.23 3.23 -10.26
CA SER A 107 9.87 2.25 -9.38
C SER A 107 9.02 1.95 -8.15
N LEU A 108 9.17 0.73 -7.64
CA LEU A 108 8.65 0.28 -6.36
C LEU A 108 9.81 -0.38 -5.61
N SER A 109 10.11 0.09 -4.41
CA SER A 109 11.22 -0.43 -3.59
C SER A 109 10.74 -0.80 -2.20
N MET A 110 11.34 -1.86 -1.64
CA MET A 110 11.12 -2.31 -0.26
C MET A 110 12.49 -2.52 0.37
N ASN A 111 12.80 -1.75 1.42
CA ASN A 111 14.04 -1.89 2.17
C ASN A 111 13.69 -2.46 3.55
N VAL A 112 14.24 -3.64 3.86
CA VAL A 112 13.96 -4.39 5.09
C VAL A 112 15.29 -4.84 5.68
N GLN A 113 15.48 -4.62 6.98
CA GLN A 113 16.75 -4.91 7.67
C GLN A 113 16.90 -6.37 8.06
N GLU A 114 15.82 -7.00 8.53
CA GLU A 114 15.88 -8.35 9.10
C GLU A 114 15.39 -9.42 8.12
N TYR A 115 14.10 -9.43 7.78
CA TYR A 115 13.53 -10.44 6.88
C TYR A 115 12.31 -9.93 6.12
N LEU A 116 12.18 -10.36 4.87
CA LEU A 116 10.96 -10.25 4.08
C LEU A 116 10.36 -11.64 3.89
N ILE A 117 9.11 -11.83 4.31
CA ILE A 117 8.39 -13.11 4.17
C ILE A 117 7.18 -12.88 3.26
N THR A 118 7.09 -13.67 2.20
CA THR A 118 5.93 -13.72 1.30
C THR A 118 5.43 -15.14 1.22
N GLN A 119 4.15 -15.35 1.53
CA GLN A 119 3.49 -16.64 1.44
C GLN A 119 2.29 -16.51 0.50
N ALA A 120 2.25 -17.34 -0.54
CA ALA A 120 1.16 -17.36 -1.50
C ALA A 120 0.93 -18.78 -2.00
N ARG A 121 -0.29 -19.07 -2.47
CA ARG A 121 -0.57 -20.32 -3.18
C ARG A 121 0.18 -20.38 -4.50
N ASN A 122 0.26 -19.25 -5.20
CA ASN A 122 1.02 -19.06 -6.43
C ASN A 122 1.71 -17.68 -6.36
N ALA A 123 2.98 -17.62 -6.75
CA ALA A 123 3.72 -16.37 -6.94
C ALA A 123 4.24 -16.34 -8.38
N ILE A 124 3.98 -15.22 -9.08
CA ILE A 124 4.44 -15.00 -10.46
C ILE A 124 5.27 -13.72 -10.45
N ILE A 125 6.48 -13.80 -10.98
CA ILE A 125 7.38 -12.66 -11.14
C ILE A 125 7.71 -12.58 -12.63
N GLU A 126 7.23 -11.53 -13.29
CA GLU A 126 7.49 -11.26 -14.70
C GLU A 126 8.47 -10.09 -14.81
N ILE A 127 9.55 -10.30 -15.57
CA ILE A 127 10.67 -9.37 -15.68
C ILE A 127 11.02 -9.25 -17.16
N LEU A 128 10.97 -8.03 -17.69
CA LEU A 128 11.12 -7.76 -19.11
C LEU A 128 12.59 -7.67 -19.56
N GLU A 129 13.46 -7.16 -18.70
CA GLU A 129 14.86 -6.90 -19.05
C GLU A 129 15.84 -7.80 -18.28
N SER A 130 15.97 -7.61 -16.97
CA SER A 130 16.92 -8.38 -16.15
C SER A 130 16.44 -8.61 -14.71
N LEU A 131 16.83 -9.76 -14.15
CA LEU A 131 16.69 -10.10 -12.74
C LEU A 131 18.08 -10.24 -12.12
N ASP A 132 18.40 -9.36 -11.17
CA ASP A 132 19.63 -9.42 -10.39
C ASP A 132 19.34 -9.91 -8.97
N ILE A 133 19.99 -11.02 -8.57
CA ILE A 133 19.92 -11.56 -7.21
C ILE A 133 21.34 -11.58 -6.65
N ASN A 134 21.61 -10.72 -5.66
CA ASN A 134 22.88 -10.68 -4.95
C ASN A 134 22.67 -11.12 -3.51
N SER A 135 23.23 -12.27 -3.16
CA SER A 135 23.08 -12.89 -1.85
C SER A 135 24.33 -13.70 -1.54
N GLU A 136 24.74 -13.73 -0.27
CA GLU A 136 25.79 -14.67 0.17
C GLU A 136 25.36 -16.13 -0.05
N THR A 137 24.08 -16.44 0.18
CA THR A 137 23.49 -17.76 -0.04
C THR A 137 22.14 -17.66 -0.75
N LEU A 138 21.90 -18.55 -1.71
CA LEU A 138 20.62 -18.72 -2.39
C LEU A 138 20.17 -20.18 -2.25
N HIS A 139 19.04 -20.39 -1.57
CA HIS A 139 18.40 -21.69 -1.46
C HIS A 139 17.13 -21.72 -2.31
N ILE A 140 17.01 -22.74 -3.17
CA ILE A 140 15.80 -23.05 -3.92
C ILE A 140 15.41 -24.48 -3.56
N ASP A 141 14.29 -24.62 -2.88
CA ASP A 141 13.73 -25.91 -2.47
C ASP A 141 12.35 -26.09 -3.11
N SER A 142 12.16 -27.19 -3.82
CA SER A 142 10.91 -27.54 -4.48
C SER A 142 10.65 -29.02 -4.31
N LYS A 143 9.40 -29.36 -3.99
CA LYS A 143 8.98 -30.75 -3.73
C LYS A 143 8.76 -31.58 -5.00
N ASP A 144 8.58 -30.92 -6.14
CA ASP A 144 8.20 -31.59 -7.40
C ASP A 144 9.24 -31.35 -8.48
N ASN A 145 9.46 -30.09 -8.86
CA ASN A 145 10.41 -29.77 -9.91
C ASN A 145 11.04 -28.37 -9.74
N ILE A 146 12.24 -28.22 -10.31
CA ILE A 146 12.91 -26.94 -10.56
C ILE A 146 13.25 -26.90 -12.04
N THR A 147 12.97 -25.80 -12.74
CA THR A 147 13.28 -25.65 -14.18
C THR A 147 13.80 -24.25 -14.48
N LEU A 148 14.91 -24.19 -15.23
CA LEU A 148 15.49 -22.97 -15.80
C LEU A 148 15.54 -23.14 -17.31
N LYS A 149 14.80 -22.32 -18.06
CA LYS A 149 14.64 -22.47 -19.51
C LYS A 149 14.97 -21.19 -20.27
N VAL A 150 15.69 -21.33 -21.39
CA VAL A 150 16.01 -20.25 -22.33
C VAL A 150 15.83 -20.76 -23.76
N GLY A 151 14.70 -20.42 -24.38
CA GLY A 151 14.32 -21.00 -25.69
C GLY A 151 14.25 -22.53 -25.60
N ASP A 152 15.03 -23.22 -26.43
CA ASP A 152 15.13 -24.69 -26.47
C ASP A 152 16.17 -25.29 -25.51
N LYS A 153 16.84 -24.45 -24.71
CA LYS A 153 17.82 -24.87 -23.68
C LYS A 153 17.15 -24.94 -22.33
N GLU A 154 17.49 -25.94 -21.53
CA GLU A 154 16.82 -26.21 -20.26
C GLU A 154 17.75 -26.88 -19.25
N ILE A 155 17.63 -26.47 -17.99
CA ILE A 155 18.12 -27.20 -16.82
C ILE A 155 16.88 -27.57 -16.01
N ALA A 156 16.68 -28.86 -15.76
CA ALA A 156 15.53 -29.36 -15.01
C ALA A 156 15.97 -30.34 -13.94
N ILE A 157 15.36 -30.23 -12.77
CA ILE A 157 15.41 -31.22 -11.70
C ILE A 157 13.97 -31.70 -11.53
N LYS A 158 13.74 -32.98 -11.77
CA LYS A 158 12.41 -33.58 -11.68
C LYS A 158 12.54 -35.05 -11.32
N ASP A 159 11.69 -35.53 -10.42
CA ASP A 159 11.76 -36.88 -9.89
C ASP A 159 13.18 -37.14 -9.35
N ASP A 160 13.78 -38.29 -9.70
CA ASP A 160 15.16 -38.64 -9.31
C ASP A 160 16.21 -38.24 -10.36
N THR A 161 15.89 -37.29 -11.25
CA THR A 161 16.74 -36.95 -12.42
C THR A 161 17.11 -35.47 -12.48
N ILE A 162 18.37 -35.21 -12.82
CA ILE A 162 18.88 -33.88 -13.21
C ILE A 162 19.18 -33.89 -14.70
N THR A 163 18.56 -32.99 -15.47
CA THR A 163 18.70 -32.91 -16.92
C THR A 163 19.29 -31.58 -17.36
N LEU A 164 20.29 -31.64 -18.25
CA LEU A 164 20.80 -30.50 -19.00
C LEU A 164 20.50 -30.73 -20.49
N LYS A 165 19.71 -29.86 -21.09
CA LYS A 165 19.31 -29.93 -22.49
C LYS A 165 19.79 -28.70 -23.26
N ASN A 166 20.36 -28.96 -24.44
CA ASN A 166 20.73 -27.94 -25.41
C ASN A 166 20.30 -28.42 -26.80
N ASN A 167 19.12 -27.94 -27.23
CA ASN A 167 18.45 -28.41 -28.46
C ASN A 167 18.25 -29.94 -28.42
N ASP A 168 18.77 -30.67 -29.41
CA ASP A 168 18.67 -32.13 -29.51
C ASP A 168 19.63 -32.89 -28.57
N ASN A 169 20.59 -32.20 -27.94
CA ASN A 169 21.57 -32.84 -27.08
C ASN A 169 21.11 -32.80 -25.62
N THR A 170 21.22 -33.94 -24.92
CA THR A 170 20.81 -34.08 -23.53
C THR A 170 21.86 -34.83 -22.71
N ILE A 171 21.99 -34.41 -21.47
CA ILE A 171 22.70 -35.12 -20.40
C ILE A 171 21.70 -35.30 -19.26
N SER A 172 21.52 -36.52 -18.78
CA SER A 172 20.66 -36.83 -17.62
C SER A 172 21.47 -37.60 -16.58
N ILE A 173 21.43 -37.14 -15.34
CA ILE A 173 21.99 -37.83 -14.18
C ILE A 173 20.82 -38.50 -13.46
N GLU A 174 20.86 -39.81 -13.39
CA GLU A 174 19.88 -40.66 -12.71
C GLU A 174 20.53 -41.30 -11.48
N SER A 175 19.76 -42.10 -10.72
CA SER A 175 20.21 -42.69 -9.46
C SER A 175 21.44 -43.59 -9.59
N ASP A 176 21.59 -44.27 -10.73
CA ASP A 176 22.62 -45.27 -11.00
C ASP A 176 23.42 -45.01 -12.29
N SER A 177 23.08 -43.96 -13.05
CA SER A 177 23.64 -43.75 -14.38
C SER A 177 23.75 -42.28 -14.80
N ILE A 178 24.61 -42.04 -15.80
CA ILE A 178 24.66 -40.79 -16.54
C ILE A 178 24.38 -41.11 -18.01
N ILE A 179 23.28 -40.59 -18.54
CA ILE A 179 22.85 -40.81 -19.92
C ILE A 179 23.17 -39.58 -20.76
N MET A 180 23.90 -39.78 -21.85
CA MET A 180 24.22 -38.72 -22.82
C MET A 180 23.65 -39.08 -24.19
N LYS A 181 22.83 -38.20 -24.77
CA LYS A 181 22.27 -38.36 -26.12
C LYS A 181 22.60 -37.14 -26.97
N GLY A 182 23.10 -37.36 -28.17
CA GLY A 182 23.45 -36.29 -29.11
C GLY A 182 24.18 -36.83 -30.35
N LYS A 183 24.33 -35.99 -31.38
CA LYS A 183 24.96 -36.41 -32.66
C LYS A 183 26.46 -36.70 -32.50
N LYS A 184 27.13 -36.05 -31.54
CA LYS A 184 28.55 -36.23 -31.25
C LYS A 184 28.80 -36.05 -29.75
N ILE A 185 29.36 -37.08 -29.12
CA ILE A 185 29.85 -37.03 -27.74
C ILE A 185 31.37 -37.06 -27.81
N SER A 186 32.05 -36.13 -27.14
CA SER A 186 33.50 -36.06 -27.12
C SER A 186 33.97 -35.80 -25.70
N ILE A 187 34.53 -36.83 -25.07
CA ILE A 187 35.13 -36.75 -23.73
C ILE A 187 36.63 -36.55 -23.96
N LYS A 188 37.13 -35.34 -23.68
CA LYS A 188 38.57 -35.06 -23.72
C LYS A 188 39.12 -35.24 -22.32
N LYS A 189 40.21 -36.00 -22.20
CA LYS A 189 40.99 -36.06 -20.96
C LYS A 189 41.70 -34.71 -20.82
N GLY A 190 41.31 -33.94 -19.80
CA GLY A 190 42.01 -32.71 -19.40
C GLY A 190 43.35 -33.01 -18.75
#